data_AF-A0A661ZRE8-F1
#
_entry.id   AF-A0A661ZRE8-F1
#
_cell.length_a   1.000
_cell.length_b   1.000
_cell.length_c   1.000
_cell.angle_alpha   90.00
_cell.angle_beta   90.00
_cell.angle_gamma   90.00
#
_symmetry.space_group_name_H-M   'P 1'
#
loop_
_entity.id
_entity.type
_entity.pdbx_description
1 polymer ?
#
loop_
_entity_poly.entity_id
_entity_poly.type
_entity_poly.pdbx_seq_one_letter_code
_entity_poly.pdbx_strand_id
1 'polypeptide(L)'
;LSFEERTKMLVEARPQFIKLVNISLRHHFELIKKLVERGVYFFDYGNSFMKAIFDAGVKEIAKNGENTYDGFIFPSYVEDILGPELFDYGYGPFRWVCLSGKEEDLIKTDKAAMDCIDPSRRYQDRDNYIWVHDAMKNKLVVGTQARILYQDEKGRVAIALKFNDMVRKGEVGPIMLGRDHHDTGGTDSPFRETSNIKDGSNVMADMATQCFAGNAARGMSMVTLHNGGGVGIGKVINGGFGMVLDGSKRVDNILKIAFPWDVMGGVARRAWARNEHSIETIITYNKENTGTEHITLPFIPKKGFVEKLVAEKLRTVTE
;
A
#
# COMPACT_ATOMS: atom_id res chain seq x y z
N LEU A 1 -14.17 22.16 -23.48
CA LEU A 1 -14.39 20.98 -24.34
C LEU A 1 -15.49 20.16 -23.72
N SER A 2 -16.49 19.76 -24.50
CA SER A 2 -17.40 18.68 -24.12
C SER A 2 -16.66 17.33 -24.13
N PHE A 3 -17.33 16.29 -23.64
CA PHE A 3 -16.79 14.93 -23.66
C PHE A 3 -16.61 14.42 -25.11
N GLU A 4 -17.55 14.72 -25.99
CA GLU A 4 -17.55 14.37 -27.41
C GLU A 4 -16.41 15.07 -28.14
N GLU A 5 -16.25 16.39 -27.93
CA GLU A 5 -15.17 17.17 -28.53
C GLU A 5 -13.80 16.64 -28.10
N ARG A 6 -13.62 16.37 -26.80
CA ARG A 6 -12.39 15.76 -26.26
C ARG A 6 -12.10 14.42 -26.93
N THR A 7 -13.12 13.58 -27.12
CA THR A 7 -12.96 12.24 -27.72
C THR A 7 -12.53 12.34 -29.19
N LYS A 8 -13.15 13.24 -29.95
CA LYS A 8 -12.79 13.51 -31.35
C LYS A 8 -11.33 13.97 -31.48
N MET A 9 -10.91 14.89 -30.61
CA MET A 9 -9.53 15.42 -30.62
C MET A 9 -8.46 14.39 -30.29
N LEU A 10 -8.78 13.30 -29.57
CA LEU A 10 -7.79 12.24 -29.28
C LEU A 10 -7.27 11.57 -30.54
N VAL A 11 -8.10 11.46 -31.58
CA VAL A 11 -7.74 10.87 -32.88
C VAL A 11 -7.23 11.93 -33.83
N GLU A 12 -7.99 13.04 -33.95
CA GLU A 12 -7.76 14.00 -35.03
C GLU A 12 -6.68 15.04 -34.70
N ALA A 13 -6.46 15.35 -33.43
CA ALA A 13 -5.64 16.49 -33.01
C ALA A 13 -4.95 16.28 -31.65
N ARG A 14 -4.36 15.10 -31.43
CA ARG A 14 -3.74 14.74 -30.15
C ARG A 14 -2.74 15.77 -29.59
N PRO A 15 -1.84 16.38 -30.38
CA PRO A 15 -0.95 17.43 -29.86
C PRO A 15 -1.70 18.65 -29.33
N GLN A 16 -2.80 19.05 -29.99
CA GLN A 16 -3.63 20.16 -29.53
C GLN A 16 -4.41 19.79 -28.28
N PHE A 17 -4.90 18.55 -28.20
CA PHE A 17 -5.55 18.04 -26.99
C PHE A 17 -4.62 18.10 -25.77
N ILE A 18 -3.36 17.66 -25.92
CA ILE A 18 -2.35 17.73 -24.84
C ILE A 18 -2.13 19.18 -24.37
N LYS A 19 -2.04 20.14 -25.30
CA LYS A 19 -1.92 21.57 -24.95
C LYS A 19 -3.10 22.05 -24.09
N LEU A 20 -4.33 21.69 -24.47
CA LEU A 20 -5.54 22.07 -23.72
C LEU A 20 -5.60 21.39 -22.35
N VAL A 21 -5.17 20.13 -22.24
CA VAL A 21 -5.03 19.43 -20.96
C VAL A 21 -4.02 20.16 -20.06
N ASN A 22 -2.87 20.55 -20.58
CA ASN A 22 -1.85 21.27 -19.80
C ASN A 22 -2.35 22.62 -19.29
N ILE A 23 -3.14 23.35 -20.08
CA ILE A 23 -3.80 24.60 -19.63
C ILE A 23 -4.77 24.29 -18.47
N SER A 24 -5.59 23.25 -18.61
CA SER A 24 -6.53 22.85 -17.55
C SER A 24 -5.82 22.42 -16.26
N LEU A 25 -4.72 21.67 -16.35
CA LEU A 25 -3.92 21.24 -15.20
C LEU A 25 -3.31 22.42 -14.44
N ARG A 26 -2.79 23.42 -15.15
CA ARG A 26 -2.27 24.66 -14.55
C ARG A 26 -3.37 25.38 -13.76
N HIS A 27 -4.54 25.57 -14.38
CA HIS A 27 -5.66 26.22 -13.73
C HIS A 27 -6.20 25.44 -12.53
N HIS A 28 -6.27 24.10 -12.63
CA HIS A 28 -6.65 23.23 -11.52
C HIS A 28 -5.70 23.39 -10.32
N PHE A 29 -4.39 23.43 -10.57
CA PHE A 29 -3.39 23.67 -9.54
C PHE A 29 -3.57 25.05 -8.86
N GLU A 30 -3.80 26.12 -9.62
CA GLU A 30 -4.05 27.47 -9.07
C GLU A 30 -5.24 27.49 -8.11
N LEU A 31 -6.32 26.78 -8.45
CA LEU A 31 -7.51 26.70 -7.61
C LEU A 31 -7.24 25.90 -6.33
N ILE A 32 -6.56 24.75 -6.44
CA ILE A 32 -6.16 23.96 -5.26
C ILE A 32 -5.29 24.80 -4.33
N LYS A 33 -4.29 25.50 -4.87
CA LYS A 33 -3.40 26.37 -4.08
C LYS A 33 -4.19 27.42 -3.30
N LYS A 34 -5.15 28.11 -3.95
CA LYS A 34 -6.04 29.08 -3.29
C LYS A 34 -6.89 28.47 -2.17
N LEU A 35 -7.33 27.22 -2.33
CA LEU A 35 -8.09 26.50 -1.29
C LEU A 35 -7.18 26.13 -0.11
N VAL A 36 -5.98 25.64 -0.38
CA VAL A 36 -4.99 25.30 0.65
C VAL A 36 -4.54 26.54 1.42
N GLU A 37 -4.32 27.67 0.73
CA GLU A 37 -4.03 28.97 1.36
C GLU A 37 -5.16 29.45 2.29
N ARG A 38 -6.39 28.95 2.10
CA ARG A 38 -7.57 29.22 2.95
C ARG A 38 -7.80 28.14 4.03
N GLY A 39 -6.87 27.21 4.19
CA GLY A 39 -6.91 26.19 5.25
C GLY A 39 -7.55 24.86 4.85
N VAL A 40 -7.83 24.63 3.56
CA VAL A 40 -8.28 23.30 3.10
C VAL A 40 -7.12 22.32 3.11
N TYR A 41 -7.31 21.17 3.77
CA TYR A 41 -6.38 20.06 3.66
C TYR A 41 -6.55 19.37 2.30
N PHE A 42 -5.51 19.42 1.48
CA PHE A 42 -5.45 18.75 0.17
C PHE A 42 -4.39 17.64 0.20
N PHE A 43 -4.68 16.54 -0.50
CA PHE A 43 -3.74 15.46 -0.71
C PHE A 43 -3.94 14.82 -2.10
N ASP A 44 -2.86 14.32 -2.70
CA ASP A 44 -2.92 13.59 -3.98
C ASP A 44 -3.37 12.14 -3.77
N TYR A 45 -4.32 11.67 -4.58
CA TYR A 45 -4.92 10.33 -4.46
C TYR A 45 -4.19 9.24 -5.27
N GLY A 46 -2.91 9.44 -5.59
CA GLY A 46 -2.09 8.43 -6.28
C GLY A 46 -2.44 8.23 -7.76
N ASN A 47 -2.96 9.27 -8.42
CA ASN A 47 -3.29 9.26 -9.85
C ASN A 47 -2.25 10.00 -10.72
N SER A 48 -1.07 10.30 -10.16
CA SER A 48 0.01 11.07 -10.80
C SER A 48 -0.34 12.54 -11.14
N PHE A 49 -1.33 13.14 -10.48
CA PHE A 49 -1.78 14.50 -10.77
C PHE A 49 -0.67 15.54 -10.55
N MET A 50 0.06 15.49 -9.43
CA MET A 50 1.16 16.44 -9.18
C MET A 50 2.30 16.33 -10.18
N LYS A 51 2.63 15.10 -10.63
CA LYS A 51 3.61 14.88 -11.71
C LYS A 51 3.12 15.47 -13.03
N ALA A 52 1.83 15.30 -13.36
CA ALA A 52 1.24 15.88 -14.55
C ALA A 52 1.24 17.42 -14.53
N ILE A 53 1.02 18.04 -13.36
CA ILE A 53 1.16 19.50 -13.18
C ILE A 53 2.59 19.96 -13.45
N PHE A 54 3.59 19.23 -12.91
CA PHE A 54 5.00 19.53 -13.15
C PHE A 54 5.37 19.43 -14.63
N ASP A 55 4.90 18.36 -15.30
CA ASP A 55 5.13 18.14 -16.74
C ASP A 55 4.40 19.16 -17.62
N ALA A 56 3.27 19.69 -17.14
CA ALA A 56 2.59 20.82 -17.74
C ALA A 56 3.36 22.15 -17.56
N GLY A 57 4.49 22.17 -16.85
CA GLY A 57 5.40 23.32 -16.72
C GLY A 57 5.25 24.13 -15.44
N VAL A 58 4.41 23.71 -14.50
CA VAL A 58 4.30 24.35 -13.18
C VAL A 58 5.41 23.82 -12.29
N LYS A 59 6.53 24.53 -12.21
CA LYS A 59 7.71 24.06 -11.46
C LYS A 59 7.55 24.14 -9.94
N GLU A 60 6.76 25.10 -9.47
CA GLU A 60 6.51 25.31 -8.03
C GLU A 60 5.76 24.18 -7.33
N ILE A 61 5.18 23.22 -8.06
CA ILE A 61 4.59 22.01 -7.44
C ILE A 61 5.69 21.12 -6.84
N ALA A 62 6.92 21.17 -7.36
CA ALA A 62 8.05 20.42 -6.85
C ALA A 62 8.70 21.16 -5.67
N LYS A 63 9.09 20.45 -4.61
CA LYS A 63 9.65 21.09 -3.40
C LYS A 63 10.90 21.93 -3.67
N ASN A 64 11.75 21.49 -4.61
CA ASN A 64 12.97 22.19 -5.01
C ASN A 64 12.80 23.11 -6.23
N GLY A 65 11.64 23.11 -6.88
CA GLY A 65 11.38 23.90 -8.10
C GLY A 65 12.10 23.45 -9.38
N GLU A 66 12.90 22.38 -9.34
CA GLU A 66 13.75 21.95 -10.46
C GLU A 66 13.35 20.59 -11.02
N ASN A 67 13.13 19.61 -10.15
CA ASN A 67 12.85 18.21 -10.47
C ASN A 67 11.92 17.57 -9.42
N THR A 68 11.43 16.37 -9.67
CA THR A 68 10.46 15.71 -8.78
C THR A 68 11.10 14.77 -7.76
N TYR A 69 12.43 14.80 -7.58
CA TYR A 69 13.12 13.84 -6.72
C TYR A 69 12.85 14.07 -5.22
N ASP A 70 12.69 15.33 -4.81
CA ASP A 70 12.34 15.69 -3.42
C ASP A 70 10.83 15.60 -3.12
N GLY A 71 10.04 15.15 -4.11
CA GLY A 71 8.59 15.13 -4.05
C GLY A 71 7.94 16.49 -4.32
N PHE A 72 6.70 16.63 -3.87
CA PHE A 72 5.83 17.76 -4.18
C PHE A 72 5.44 18.56 -2.94
N ILE A 73 4.97 19.79 -3.13
CA ILE A 73 4.58 20.69 -2.04
C ILE A 73 3.32 20.24 -1.29
N PHE A 74 2.48 19.42 -1.94
CA PHE A 74 1.35 18.77 -1.31
C PHE A 74 1.67 17.29 -1.07
N PRO A 75 1.22 16.72 0.06
CA PRO A 75 1.41 15.32 0.34
C PRO A 75 0.52 14.45 -0.56
N SER A 76 0.98 13.23 -0.86
CA SER A 76 0.05 12.18 -1.30
C SER A 76 -0.68 11.56 -0.10
N TYR A 77 -1.82 10.92 -0.34
CA TYR A 77 -2.52 10.14 0.69
C TYR A 77 -1.64 9.02 1.27
N VAL A 78 -0.63 8.53 0.53
CA VAL A 78 0.33 7.55 1.07
C VAL A 78 1.38 8.22 1.95
N GLU A 79 1.81 9.44 1.63
CA GLU A 79 2.78 10.16 2.46
C GLU A 79 2.22 10.47 3.84
N ASP A 80 0.99 10.95 3.91
CA ASP A 80 0.44 11.51 5.15
C ASP A 80 -0.58 10.60 5.85
N ILE A 81 -1.15 9.62 5.16
CA ILE A 81 -2.21 8.76 5.72
C ILE A 81 -1.80 7.29 5.60
N LEU A 82 -1.87 6.71 4.40
CA LEU A 82 -1.72 5.27 4.20
C LEU A 82 -0.35 4.72 4.64
N GLY A 83 0.73 5.45 4.39
CA GLY A 83 2.07 5.09 4.86
C GLY A 83 2.13 5.03 6.39
N PRO A 84 2.10 6.18 7.07
CA PRO A 84 2.30 6.26 8.52
C PRO A 84 1.19 5.55 9.32
N GLU A 85 -0.05 5.60 8.85
CA GLU A 85 -1.19 5.16 9.65
C GLU A 85 -1.65 3.73 9.35
N LEU A 86 -1.24 3.13 8.23
CA LEU A 86 -1.69 1.79 7.84
C LEU A 86 -0.51 0.88 7.50
N PHE A 87 0.23 1.19 6.44
CA PHE A 87 1.30 0.32 5.94
C PHE A 87 2.45 0.18 6.92
N ASP A 88 2.78 1.23 7.64
CA ASP A 88 3.86 1.19 8.61
C ASP A 88 3.52 0.26 9.80
N TYR A 89 2.23 -0.01 10.03
CA TYR A 89 1.72 -0.97 11.03
C TYR A 89 1.33 -2.34 10.42
N GLY A 90 1.59 -2.57 9.13
CA GLY A 90 1.24 -3.83 8.46
C GLY A 90 -0.19 -3.90 7.90
N TYR A 91 -1.03 -2.89 8.13
CA TYR A 91 -2.39 -2.89 7.60
C TYR A 91 -2.40 -2.66 6.10
N GLY A 92 -3.17 -3.47 5.39
CA GLY A 92 -3.37 -3.32 3.96
C GLY A 92 -4.51 -4.18 3.45
N PRO A 93 -4.85 -4.10 2.15
CA PRO A 93 -6.07 -4.66 1.60
C PRO A 93 -6.03 -6.19 1.65
N PHE A 94 -6.79 -6.79 2.54
CA PHE A 94 -7.02 -8.22 2.62
C PHE A 94 -8.38 -8.55 2.02
N ARG A 95 -8.42 -9.41 0.99
CA ARG A 95 -9.66 -9.76 0.28
C ARG A 95 -9.82 -11.26 0.14
N TRP A 96 -11.06 -11.69 -0.01
CA TRP A 96 -11.38 -13.07 -0.31
C TRP A 96 -12.56 -13.19 -1.26
N VAL A 97 -12.63 -14.33 -1.94
CA VAL A 97 -13.72 -14.74 -2.81
C VAL A 97 -14.21 -16.11 -2.39
N CYS A 98 -15.51 -16.25 -2.15
CA CYS A 98 -16.15 -17.54 -1.91
C CYS A 98 -16.34 -18.26 -3.26
N LEU A 99 -15.57 -19.31 -3.52
CA LEU A 99 -15.58 -20.04 -4.80
C LEU A 99 -16.84 -20.88 -5.00
N SER A 100 -17.65 -21.05 -3.96
CA SER A 100 -19.01 -21.62 -4.06
C SER A 100 -19.99 -20.73 -4.83
N GLY A 101 -19.71 -19.43 -4.93
CA GLY A 101 -20.62 -18.44 -5.51
C GLY A 101 -21.85 -18.13 -4.65
N LYS A 102 -21.94 -18.68 -3.42
CA LYS A 102 -23.10 -18.50 -2.53
C LYS A 102 -22.95 -17.26 -1.66
N GLU A 103 -23.98 -16.40 -1.63
CA GLU A 103 -24.04 -15.24 -0.74
C GLU A 103 -23.99 -15.65 0.74
N GLU A 104 -24.57 -16.80 1.09
CA GLU A 104 -24.52 -17.36 2.44
C GLU A 104 -23.10 -17.59 2.95
N ASP A 105 -22.18 -18.02 2.07
CA ASP A 105 -20.77 -18.20 2.44
C ASP A 105 -20.10 -16.85 2.67
N LEU A 106 -20.48 -15.81 1.92
CA LEU A 106 -20.00 -14.45 2.14
C LEU A 106 -20.47 -13.90 3.49
N ILE A 107 -21.75 -14.10 3.84
CA ILE A 107 -22.30 -13.68 5.14
C ILE A 107 -21.58 -14.38 6.29
N LYS A 108 -21.31 -15.69 6.16
CA LYS A 108 -20.58 -16.46 7.17
C LYS A 108 -19.12 -16.00 7.31
N THR A 109 -18.46 -15.72 6.19
CA THR A 109 -17.07 -15.24 6.19
C THR A 109 -16.96 -13.81 6.69
N ASP A 110 -17.91 -12.93 6.39
CA ASP A 110 -18.00 -11.58 6.98
C ASP A 110 -18.09 -11.67 8.51
N LYS A 111 -18.99 -12.52 9.02
CA LYS A 111 -19.12 -12.76 10.46
C LYS A 111 -17.83 -13.31 11.07
N ALA A 112 -17.24 -14.32 10.45
CA ALA A 112 -16.02 -14.94 10.96
C ALA A 112 -14.81 -13.98 10.93
N ALA A 113 -14.70 -13.11 9.92
CA ALA A 113 -13.68 -12.07 9.88
C ALA A 113 -13.91 -11.04 11.00
N MET A 114 -15.15 -10.58 11.17
CA MET A 114 -15.53 -9.66 12.24
C MET A 114 -15.21 -10.21 13.63
N ASP A 115 -15.52 -11.48 13.88
CA ASP A 115 -15.26 -12.17 15.15
C ASP A 115 -13.73 -12.33 15.45
N CYS A 116 -12.87 -12.19 14.43
CA CYS A 116 -11.40 -12.22 14.59
C CYS A 116 -10.78 -10.85 14.87
N ILE A 117 -11.53 -9.76 14.72
CA ILE A 117 -11.02 -8.40 14.85
C ILE A 117 -11.37 -7.87 16.25
N ASP A 118 -10.36 -7.44 17.01
CA ASP A 118 -10.56 -6.73 18.28
C ASP A 118 -10.68 -5.21 18.03
N PRO A 119 -11.90 -4.62 18.06
CA PRO A 119 -12.10 -3.21 17.78
C PRO A 119 -11.54 -2.28 18.88
N SER A 120 -11.06 -2.82 20.00
CA SER A 120 -10.47 -2.04 21.10
C SER A 120 -8.95 -1.94 21.02
N ARG A 121 -8.30 -2.79 20.22
CA ARG A 121 -6.84 -2.86 20.09
C ARG A 121 -6.28 -1.59 19.44
N ARG A 122 -6.81 -1.20 18.29
CA ARG A 122 -6.43 0.00 17.52
C ARG A 122 -7.60 0.56 16.74
N TYR A 123 -7.52 1.83 16.34
CA TYR A 123 -8.60 2.43 15.56
C TYR A 123 -8.72 1.81 14.16
N GLN A 124 -7.61 1.35 13.55
CA GLN A 124 -7.64 0.62 12.28
C GLN A 124 -8.48 -0.66 12.41
N ASP A 125 -8.36 -1.39 13.53
CA ASP A 125 -9.20 -2.56 13.79
C ASP A 125 -10.66 -2.18 13.94
N ARG A 126 -10.95 -1.13 14.72
CA ARG A 126 -12.31 -0.60 14.89
C ARG A 126 -12.95 -0.23 13.56
N ASP A 127 -12.23 0.50 12.71
CA ASP A 127 -12.74 0.98 11.44
C ASP A 127 -13.03 -0.19 10.49
N ASN A 128 -12.17 -1.23 10.50
CA ASN A 128 -12.38 -2.45 9.71
C ASN A 128 -13.47 -3.37 10.27
N TYR A 129 -13.66 -3.40 11.59
CA TYR A 129 -14.77 -4.08 12.25
C TYR A 129 -16.11 -3.44 11.85
N ILE A 130 -16.22 -2.10 11.95
CA ILE A 130 -17.43 -1.36 11.55
C ILE A 130 -17.71 -1.57 10.06
N TRP A 131 -16.67 -1.50 9.23
CA TRP A 131 -16.79 -1.75 7.80
C TRP A 131 -17.38 -3.13 7.49
N VAL A 132 -16.79 -4.22 8.00
CA VAL A 132 -17.27 -5.57 7.67
C VAL A 132 -18.68 -5.83 8.23
N HIS A 133 -19.00 -5.26 9.40
CA HIS A 133 -20.35 -5.31 9.99
C HIS A 133 -21.42 -4.70 9.06
N ASP A 134 -21.11 -3.59 8.40
CA ASP A 134 -22.06 -2.86 7.54
C ASP A 134 -21.93 -3.17 6.04
N ALA A 135 -20.90 -3.92 5.63
CA ALA A 135 -20.55 -4.08 4.22
C ALA A 135 -21.67 -4.70 3.36
N MET A 136 -22.47 -5.62 3.92
CA MET A 136 -23.63 -6.19 3.22
C MET A 136 -24.76 -5.17 3.01
N LYS A 137 -24.96 -4.24 3.94
CA LYS A 137 -26.02 -3.21 3.86
C LYS A 137 -25.78 -2.28 2.66
N ASN A 138 -24.53 -2.10 2.26
CA ASN A 138 -24.11 -1.24 1.16
C ASN A 138 -24.26 -1.88 -0.24
N LYS A 139 -24.59 -3.18 -0.33
CA LYS A 139 -24.86 -3.89 -1.61
C LYS A 139 -23.77 -3.71 -2.68
N LEU A 140 -22.50 -3.83 -2.26
CA LEU A 140 -21.33 -3.58 -3.12
C LEU A 140 -20.86 -4.79 -3.94
N VAL A 141 -21.49 -5.95 -3.77
CA VAL A 141 -21.09 -7.19 -4.45
C VAL A 141 -21.52 -7.14 -5.92
N VAL A 142 -20.56 -7.32 -6.82
CA VAL A 142 -20.80 -7.45 -8.26
C VAL A 142 -20.03 -8.68 -8.77
N GLY A 143 -20.74 -9.62 -9.41
CA GLY A 143 -20.15 -10.85 -9.91
C GLY A 143 -19.88 -11.86 -8.79
N THR A 144 -18.62 -12.15 -8.51
CA THR A 144 -18.24 -13.16 -7.49
C THR A 144 -18.54 -12.67 -6.07
N GLN A 145 -18.92 -13.60 -5.20
CA GLN A 145 -19.14 -13.34 -3.77
C GLN A 145 -17.81 -13.04 -3.08
N ALA A 146 -17.50 -11.75 -2.93
CA ALA A 146 -16.21 -11.27 -2.48
C ALA A 146 -16.35 -10.15 -1.44
N ARG A 147 -15.36 -10.07 -0.56
CA ARG A 147 -15.21 -8.99 0.43
C ARG A 147 -13.75 -8.56 0.49
N ILE A 148 -13.56 -7.32 0.91
CA ILE A 148 -12.27 -6.71 1.22
C ILE A 148 -12.39 -6.05 2.59
N LEU A 149 -11.29 -5.99 3.32
CA LEU A 149 -11.07 -5.11 4.48
C LEU A 149 -9.56 -4.89 4.63
N TYR A 150 -9.11 -4.10 5.59
CA TYR A 150 -7.69 -3.95 5.92
C TYR A 150 -7.35 -4.68 7.22
N GLN A 151 -6.24 -5.43 7.23
CA GLN A 151 -5.69 -6.07 8.44
C GLN A 151 -4.17 -6.13 8.40
N ASP A 152 -3.59 -6.16 9.61
CA ASP A 152 -2.18 -6.40 9.87
C ASP A 152 -1.81 -7.89 9.75
N GLU A 153 -0.53 -8.22 9.95
CA GLU A 153 -0.01 -9.59 9.82
C GLU A 153 -0.82 -10.60 10.63
N LYS A 154 -0.96 -10.37 11.95
CA LYS A 154 -1.69 -11.26 12.85
C LYS A 154 -3.16 -11.38 12.47
N GLY A 155 -3.81 -10.27 12.14
CA GLY A 155 -5.21 -10.27 11.70
C GLY A 155 -5.41 -11.10 10.43
N ARG A 156 -4.53 -10.96 9.43
CA ARG A 156 -4.58 -11.76 8.20
C ARG A 156 -4.39 -13.25 8.49
N VAL A 157 -3.42 -13.63 9.32
CA VAL A 157 -3.19 -15.03 9.71
C VAL A 157 -4.40 -15.60 10.43
N ALA A 158 -4.96 -14.88 11.41
CA ALA A 158 -6.11 -15.33 12.19
C ALA A 158 -7.34 -15.57 11.31
N ILE A 159 -7.70 -14.60 10.47
CA ILE A 159 -8.85 -14.71 9.56
C ILE A 159 -8.63 -15.84 8.54
N ALA A 160 -7.44 -15.92 7.94
CA ALA A 160 -7.13 -16.95 6.95
C ALA A 160 -7.22 -18.37 7.53
N LEU A 161 -6.69 -18.60 8.73
CA LEU A 161 -6.78 -19.88 9.42
C LEU A 161 -8.23 -20.21 9.81
N LYS A 162 -8.99 -19.21 10.29
CA LYS A 162 -10.42 -19.39 10.60
C LYS A 162 -11.21 -19.80 9.36
N PHE A 163 -10.99 -19.13 8.23
CA PHE A 163 -11.64 -19.48 6.97
C PHE A 163 -11.26 -20.89 6.50
N ASN A 164 -9.98 -21.26 6.56
CA ASN A 164 -9.56 -22.60 6.15
C ASN A 164 -10.17 -23.68 7.04
N ASP A 165 -10.33 -23.41 8.34
CA ASP A 165 -11.04 -24.31 9.26
C ASP A 165 -12.54 -24.42 8.93
N MET A 166 -13.21 -23.32 8.55
CA MET A 166 -14.60 -23.35 8.10
C MET A 166 -14.78 -24.18 6.83
N VAL A 167 -13.86 -24.07 5.86
CA VAL A 167 -13.83 -24.92 4.65
C VAL A 167 -13.68 -26.39 5.05
N ARG A 168 -12.74 -26.70 5.94
CA ARG A 168 -12.50 -28.07 6.44
C ARG A 168 -13.73 -28.70 7.10
N LYS A 169 -14.52 -27.89 7.82
CA LYS A 169 -15.76 -28.31 8.49
C LYS A 169 -16.98 -28.35 7.57
N GLY A 170 -16.84 -27.90 6.32
CA GLY A 170 -17.96 -27.79 5.38
C GLY A 170 -18.96 -26.69 5.73
N GLU A 171 -18.58 -25.72 6.57
CA GLU A 171 -19.42 -24.56 6.91
C GLU A 171 -19.60 -23.62 5.71
N VAL A 172 -18.58 -23.56 4.85
CA VAL A 172 -18.51 -22.79 3.59
C VAL A 172 -17.76 -23.62 2.53
N GLY A 173 -17.95 -23.31 1.24
CA GLY A 173 -17.13 -23.88 0.17
C GLY A 173 -15.71 -23.28 0.13
N PRO A 174 -14.83 -23.75 -0.79
CA PRO A 174 -13.47 -23.22 -0.91
C PRO A 174 -13.42 -21.70 -1.08
N ILE A 175 -12.37 -21.08 -0.54
CA ILE A 175 -12.19 -19.63 -0.54
C ILE A 175 -10.86 -19.29 -1.22
N MET A 176 -10.84 -18.29 -2.10
CA MET A 176 -9.61 -17.72 -2.64
C MET A 176 -9.28 -16.43 -1.87
N LEU A 177 -8.19 -16.44 -1.11
CA LEU A 177 -7.61 -15.23 -0.52
C LEU A 177 -6.77 -14.48 -1.54
N GLY A 178 -6.65 -13.17 -1.36
CA GLY A 178 -5.70 -12.34 -2.09
C GLY A 178 -5.66 -10.93 -1.53
N ARG A 179 -5.11 -10.02 -2.35
CA ARG A 179 -5.04 -8.58 -2.05
C ARG A 179 -4.91 -7.76 -3.32
N ASP A 180 -5.03 -6.45 -3.18
CA ASP A 180 -4.47 -5.55 -4.19
C ASP A 180 -2.95 -5.60 -4.15
N HIS A 181 -2.30 -5.08 -5.19
CA HIS A 181 -0.87 -4.86 -5.13
C HIS A 181 -0.55 -3.64 -4.24
N HIS A 182 -1.50 -2.72 -4.06
CA HIS A 182 -1.44 -1.59 -3.12
C HIS A 182 -1.40 -2.04 -1.65
N ASP A 183 -0.24 -2.53 -1.20
CA ASP A 183 -0.04 -3.11 0.12
C ASP A 183 1.38 -2.82 0.65
N THR A 184 1.61 -3.13 1.92
CA THR A 184 2.83 -2.88 2.69
C THR A 184 4.12 -3.27 1.97
N GLY A 185 4.21 -4.51 1.48
CA GLY A 185 5.40 -5.07 0.82
C GLY A 185 5.22 -5.35 -0.68
N GLY A 186 3.99 -5.27 -1.18
CA GLY A 186 3.65 -5.68 -2.55
C GLY A 186 4.10 -4.72 -3.64
N THR A 187 4.43 -3.47 -3.33
CA THR A 187 4.66 -2.44 -4.37
C THR A 187 5.79 -1.48 -4.05
N ASP A 188 6.70 -1.32 -5.00
CA ASP A 188 7.66 -0.23 -5.05
C ASP A 188 7.21 0.82 -6.08
N SER A 189 6.83 2.01 -5.59
CA SER A 189 6.23 3.08 -6.38
C SER A 189 6.53 4.44 -5.75
N PRO A 190 7.58 5.15 -6.20
CA PRO A 190 8.06 6.38 -5.55
C PRO A 190 7.02 7.51 -5.56
N PHE A 191 6.03 7.43 -6.45
CA PHE A 191 4.95 8.42 -6.57
C PHE A 191 3.69 8.04 -5.79
N ARG A 192 3.66 6.87 -5.14
CA ARG A 192 2.50 6.38 -4.41
C ARG A 192 2.93 5.50 -3.24
N GLU A 193 2.96 4.18 -3.36
CA GLU A 193 3.14 3.24 -2.23
C GLU A 193 4.43 3.45 -1.41
N THR A 194 5.52 3.86 -2.04
CA THR A 194 6.81 4.12 -1.38
C THR A 194 7.14 5.60 -1.29
N SER A 195 6.15 6.48 -1.50
CA SER A 195 6.36 7.93 -1.40
C SER A 195 6.72 8.39 0.01
N ASN A 196 6.28 7.67 1.06
CA ASN A 196 6.63 7.97 2.45
C ASN A 196 8.02 7.44 2.88
N ILE A 197 8.79 6.83 1.97
CA ILE A 197 10.13 6.30 2.22
C ILE A 197 11.16 7.39 1.90
N LYS A 198 11.92 7.83 2.90
CA LYS A 198 12.73 9.07 2.82
C LYS A 198 14.23 8.84 2.90
N ASP A 199 14.70 7.60 2.94
CA ASP A 199 16.14 7.25 2.96
C ASP A 199 16.78 7.22 1.55
N GLY A 200 16.03 7.58 0.51
CA GLY A 200 16.44 7.54 -0.90
C GLY A 200 16.20 6.19 -1.59
N SER A 201 15.78 5.16 -0.85
CA SER A 201 15.49 3.84 -1.43
C SER A 201 14.10 3.74 -2.08
N ASN A 202 13.30 4.80 -2.06
CA ASN A 202 11.93 4.82 -2.61
C ASN A 202 11.85 4.52 -4.12
N VAL A 203 12.96 4.69 -4.85
CA VAL A 203 13.08 4.41 -6.29
C VAL A 203 13.52 2.98 -6.62
N MET A 204 13.86 2.18 -5.62
CA MET A 204 14.29 0.79 -5.78
C MET A 204 13.10 -0.14 -6.06
N ALA A 205 13.36 -1.40 -6.41
CA ALA A 205 12.32 -2.41 -6.68
C ALA A 205 12.53 -3.73 -5.90
N ASP A 206 13.45 -3.74 -4.93
CA ASP A 206 13.82 -4.94 -4.18
C ASP A 206 12.68 -5.45 -3.30
N MET A 207 11.90 -4.56 -2.67
CA MET A 207 10.83 -4.96 -1.74
C MET A 207 9.74 -5.75 -2.46
N ALA A 208 9.21 -5.22 -3.56
CA ALA A 208 8.19 -5.89 -4.36
C ALA A 208 8.71 -7.20 -4.97
N THR A 209 9.96 -7.22 -5.43
CA THR A 209 10.60 -8.41 -6.02
C THR A 209 10.82 -9.50 -4.97
N GLN A 210 11.29 -9.14 -3.78
CA GLN A 210 11.46 -10.06 -2.65
C GLN A 210 10.11 -10.57 -2.14
N CYS A 211 9.11 -9.70 -2.01
CA CYS A 211 7.74 -10.08 -1.65
C CYS A 211 7.20 -11.15 -2.61
N PHE A 212 7.30 -10.91 -3.93
CA PHE A 212 6.97 -11.90 -4.97
C PHE A 212 7.74 -13.22 -4.79
N ALA A 213 9.07 -13.18 -4.75
CA ALA A 213 9.89 -14.37 -4.71
C ALA A 213 9.63 -15.21 -3.45
N GLY A 214 9.52 -14.55 -2.29
CA GLY A 214 9.30 -15.23 -1.03
C GLY A 214 7.86 -15.73 -0.84
N ASN A 215 6.85 -15.10 -1.44
CA ASN A 215 5.50 -15.66 -1.53
C ASN A 215 5.47 -16.93 -2.40
N ALA A 216 6.18 -16.92 -3.53
CA ALA A 216 6.30 -18.08 -4.40
C ALA A 216 6.99 -19.25 -3.69
N ALA A 217 8.11 -18.97 -3.00
CA ALA A 217 8.86 -19.98 -2.25
C ALA A 217 8.07 -20.58 -1.06
N ARG A 218 7.06 -19.86 -0.54
CA ARG A 218 6.28 -20.28 0.64
C ARG A 218 4.97 -20.98 0.29
N GLY A 219 4.68 -21.19 -0.99
CA GLY A 219 3.57 -22.06 -1.42
C GLY A 219 2.23 -21.36 -1.63
N MET A 220 2.23 -20.03 -1.84
CA MET A 220 1.03 -19.34 -2.32
C MET A 220 0.55 -19.98 -3.63
N SER A 221 -0.78 -20.08 -3.82
CA SER A 221 -1.38 -20.77 -4.98
C SER A 221 -1.13 -20.05 -6.30
N MET A 222 -1.01 -18.72 -6.25
CA MET A 222 -0.68 -17.86 -7.39
C MET A 222 0.16 -16.70 -6.88
N VAL A 223 1.18 -16.31 -7.65
CA VAL A 223 1.99 -15.12 -7.36
C VAL A 223 2.26 -14.38 -8.65
N THR A 224 2.14 -13.06 -8.62
CA THR A 224 2.29 -12.20 -9.81
C THR A 224 3.26 -11.07 -9.51
N LEU A 225 4.01 -10.65 -10.53
CA LEU A 225 4.85 -9.45 -10.51
C LEU A 225 4.57 -8.66 -11.78
N HIS A 226 4.09 -7.42 -11.62
CA HIS A 226 3.68 -6.56 -12.71
C HIS A 226 4.58 -5.32 -12.80
N ASN A 227 4.59 -4.72 -13.99
CA ASN A 227 5.19 -3.42 -14.26
C ASN A 227 4.07 -2.44 -14.66
N GLY A 228 3.92 -1.37 -13.88
CA GLY A 228 3.06 -0.25 -14.24
C GLY A 228 1.69 -0.16 -13.57
N GLY A 229 1.39 -1.01 -12.58
CA GLY A 229 0.11 -0.95 -11.88
C GLY A 229 -0.12 0.37 -11.14
N GLY A 230 -1.22 1.04 -11.44
CA GLY A 230 -1.61 2.29 -10.78
C GLY A 230 -0.99 3.55 -11.39
N VAL A 231 0.34 3.68 -11.38
CA VAL A 231 1.02 4.92 -11.82
C VAL A 231 1.58 4.87 -13.25
N GLY A 232 1.48 3.71 -13.92
CA GLY A 232 1.84 3.53 -15.33
C GLY A 232 3.21 2.86 -15.56
N ILE A 233 3.39 2.33 -16.77
CA ILE A 233 4.54 1.49 -17.18
C ILE A 233 5.87 2.20 -16.90
N GLY A 234 6.82 1.46 -16.31
CA GLY A 234 8.18 1.90 -16.02
C GLY A 234 8.32 2.75 -14.75
N LYS A 235 7.23 2.98 -14.01
CA LYS A 235 7.22 3.84 -12.80
C LYS A 235 6.98 3.07 -11.50
N VAL A 236 6.68 1.79 -11.60
CA VAL A 236 6.26 0.95 -10.47
C VAL A 236 6.49 -0.51 -10.78
N ILE A 237 6.98 -1.24 -9.79
CA ILE A 237 7.02 -2.69 -9.76
C ILE A 237 6.09 -3.14 -8.63
N ASN A 238 5.08 -3.94 -8.97
CA ASN A 238 4.02 -4.27 -8.04
C ASN A 238 3.58 -5.73 -8.19
N GLY A 239 3.59 -6.48 -7.10
CA GLY A 239 3.22 -7.89 -7.03
C GLY A 239 2.02 -8.17 -6.13
N GLY A 240 1.41 -9.31 -6.40
CA GLY A 240 0.24 -9.82 -5.69
C GLY A 240 0.33 -11.32 -5.48
N PHE A 241 -0.60 -11.83 -4.69
CA PHE A 241 -0.75 -13.26 -4.46
C PHE A 241 -2.22 -13.69 -4.52
N GLY A 242 -2.41 -14.99 -4.70
CA GLY A 242 -3.65 -15.68 -4.47
C GLY A 242 -3.40 -16.96 -3.69
N MET A 243 -4.27 -17.27 -2.71
CA MET A 243 -4.15 -18.47 -1.89
C MET A 243 -5.49 -19.18 -1.76
N VAL A 244 -5.59 -20.38 -2.33
CA VAL A 244 -6.79 -21.22 -2.20
C VAL A 244 -6.80 -21.88 -0.84
N LEU A 245 -7.90 -21.69 -0.12
CA LEU A 245 -8.23 -22.37 1.12
C LEU A 245 -9.06 -23.61 0.77
N ASP A 246 -8.42 -24.76 0.84
CA ASP A 246 -9.00 -26.08 0.53
C ASP A 246 -9.38 -26.88 1.78
N GLY A 247 -9.21 -26.30 2.98
CA GLY A 247 -9.45 -26.95 4.26
C GLY A 247 -8.31 -27.86 4.74
N SER A 248 -7.25 -28.06 3.96
CA SER A 248 -6.15 -28.95 4.34
C SER A 248 -5.26 -28.33 5.43
N LYS A 249 -4.66 -29.19 6.27
CA LYS A 249 -3.63 -28.76 7.24
C LYS A 249 -2.35 -28.26 6.58
N ARG A 250 -2.08 -28.69 5.33
CA ARG A 250 -0.96 -28.18 4.53
C ARG A 250 -1.12 -26.68 4.28
N VAL A 251 -2.34 -26.24 3.94
CA VAL A 251 -2.64 -24.82 3.77
C VAL A 251 -2.42 -24.05 5.07
N ASP A 252 -2.84 -24.56 6.24
CA ASP A 252 -2.56 -23.88 7.52
C ASP A 252 -1.07 -23.55 7.73
N ASN A 253 -0.19 -24.49 7.37
CA ASN A 253 1.26 -24.29 7.48
C ASN A 253 1.76 -23.22 6.50
N ILE A 254 1.24 -23.20 5.27
CA ILE A 254 1.55 -22.15 4.28
C ILE A 254 1.12 -20.79 4.80
N LEU A 255 -0.10 -20.65 5.33
CA LEU A 255 -0.62 -19.37 5.82
C LEU A 255 0.28 -18.81 6.94
N LYS A 256 0.71 -19.67 7.88
CA LYS A 256 1.56 -19.29 9.02
C LYS A 256 2.95 -18.80 8.65
N ILE A 257 3.48 -19.17 7.48
CA ILE A 257 4.83 -18.74 7.04
C ILE A 257 4.77 -17.68 5.94
N ALA A 258 3.73 -17.68 5.11
CA ALA A 258 3.61 -16.81 3.95
C ALA A 258 3.03 -15.43 4.29
N PHE A 259 2.04 -15.33 5.19
CA PHE A 259 1.50 -14.03 5.60
C PHE A 259 2.49 -13.15 6.37
N PRO A 260 3.27 -13.69 7.33
CA PRO A 260 4.33 -12.90 7.96
C PRO A 260 5.30 -12.34 6.94
N TRP A 261 5.69 -13.13 5.93
CA TRP A 261 6.55 -12.64 4.84
C TRP A 261 5.88 -11.54 4.01
N ASP A 262 4.64 -11.76 3.54
CA ASP A 262 3.90 -10.84 2.68
C ASP A 262 3.72 -9.46 3.31
N VAL A 263 3.48 -9.43 4.62
CA VAL A 263 3.23 -8.19 5.38
C VAL A 263 4.53 -7.62 5.95
N MET A 264 5.26 -8.40 6.75
CA MET A 264 6.40 -7.90 7.52
C MET A 264 7.61 -7.60 6.64
N GLY A 265 7.71 -8.17 5.43
CA GLY A 265 8.72 -7.75 4.45
C GLY A 265 8.59 -6.26 4.09
N GLY A 266 7.35 -5.77 3.95
CA GLY A 266 7.07 -4.35 3.71
C GLY A 266 7.35 -3.48 4.92
N VAL A 267 6.86 -3.89 6.09
CA VAL A 267 7.09 -3.18 7.37
C VAL A 267 8.58 -3.12 7.70
N ALA A 268 9.34 -4.19 7.46
CA ALA A 268 10.79 -4.25 7.65
C ALA A 268 11.52 -3.21 6.80
N ARG A 269 11.17 -3.11 5.51
CA ARG A 269 11.76 -2.11 4.61
C ARG A 269 11.44 -0.69 5.06
N ARG A 270 10.19 -0.43 5.45
CA ARG A 270 9.74 0.87 5.98
C ARG A 270 10.46 1.24 7.28
N ALA A 271 10.63 0.28 8.19
CA ALA A 271 11.39 0.46 9.42
C ALA A 271 12.85 0.78 9.12
N TRP A 272 13.48 0.06 8.19
CA TRP A 272 14.86 0.34 7.76
C TRP A 272 15.02 1.75 7.18
N ALA A 273 14.02 2.21 6.44
CA ALA A 273 13.92 3.58 5.94
C ALA A 273 13.56 4.63 7.01
N ARG A 274 13.52 4.22 8.28
CA ARG A 274 13.32 5.05 9.48
C ARG A 274 11.90 5.58 9.68
N ASN A 275 10.89 4.90 9.15
CA ASN A 275 9.51 5.19 9.50
C ASN A 275 9.24 4.79 10.95
N GLU A 276 8.81 5.75 11.78
CA GLU A 276 8.68 5.61 13.23
C GLU A 276 7.74 4.48 13.63
N HIS A 277 6.51 4.47 13.09
CA HIS A 277 5.52 3.44 13.37
C HIS A 277 5.93 2.04 12.89
N SER A 278 6.74 1.95 11.82
CA SER A 278 7.32 0.66 11.41
C SER A 278 8.39 0.18 12.37
N ILE A 279 9.25 1.07 12.88
CA ILE A 279 10.23 0.72 13.90
C ILE A 279 9.53 0.15 15.14
N GLU A 280 8.46 0.80 15.62
CA GLU A 280 7.65 0.31 16.75
C GLU A 280 7.07 -1.08 16.48
N THR A 281 6.52 -1.27 15.27
CA THR A 281 5.94 -2.55 14.84
C THR A 281 7.00 -3.65 14.80
N ILE A 282 8.20 -3.37 14.27
CA ILE A 282 9.30 -4.32 14.22
C ILE A 282 9.86 -4.64 15.61
N ILE A 283 9.96 -3.66 16.52
CA ILE A 283 10.37 -3.92 17.91
C ILE A 283 9.42 -4.92 18.56
N THR A 284 8.11 -4.72 18.40
CA THR A 284 7.09 -5.63 18.91
C THR A 284 7.21 -7.01 18.28
N TYR A 285 7.32 -7.07 16.94
CA TYR A 285 7.46 -8.31 16.18
C TYR A 285 8.68 -9.13 16.63
N ASN A 286 9.85 -8.49 16.75
CA ASN A 286 11.08 -9.16 17.17
C ASN A 286 10.99 -9.70 18.59
N LYS A 287 10.32 -8.98 19.50
CA LYS A 287 10.10 -9.43 20.88
C LYS A 287 9.23 -10.69 20.91
N GLU A 288 8.13 -10.69 20.16
CA GLU A 288 7.17 -11.79 20.13
C GLU A 288 7.71 -13.03 19.39
N ASN A 289 8.63 -12.86 18.44
CA ASN A 289 9.24 -13.93 17.66
C ASN A 289 10.68 -14.26 18.09
N THR A 290 11.00 -13.99 19.37
CA THR A 290 12.35 -14.26 19.92
C THR A 290 12.72 -15.73 19.74
N GLY A 291 13.85 -15.98 19.06
CA GLY A 291 14.39 -17.33 18.84
C GLY A 291 13.92 -18.01 17.55
N THR A 292 12.98 -17.43 16.81
CA THR A 292 12.52 -17.95 15.52
C THR A 292 12.83 -17.02 14.36
N GLU A 293 12.54 -15.72 14.51
CA GLU A 293 12.66 -14.73 13.45
C GLU A 293 13.25 -13.43 13.98
N HIS A 294 13.91 -12.66 13.10
CA HIS A 294 14.50 -11.39 13.46
C HIS A 294 14.56 -10.45 12.27
N ILE A 295 14.06 -9.22 12.46
CA ILE A 295 14.12 -8.14 11.48
C ILE A 295 15.11 -7.09 11.99
N THR A 296 16.03 -6.67 11.12
CA THR A 296 17.06 -5.69 11.48
C THR A 296 16.45 -4.31 11.69
N LEU A 297 16.73 -3.68 12.84
CA LEU A 297 16.35 -2.30 13.13
C LEU A 297 17.46 -1.32 12.72
N PRO A 298 17.12 -0.13 12.19
CA PRO A 298 18.13 0.88 11.86
C PRO A 298 18.72 1.51 13.13
N PHE A 299 20.02 1.83 13.08
CA PHE A 299 20.64 2.73 14.05
C PHE A 299 20.56 4.16 13.55
N ILE A 300 19.75 4.99 14.21
CA ILE A 300 19.55 6.38 13.82
C ILE A 300 20.62 7.25 14.51
N PRO A 301 21.47 7.97 13.75
CA PRO A 301 22.48 8.84 14.35
C PRO A 301 21.82 9.99 15.09
N LYS A 302 22.51 10.51 16.13
CA LYS A 302 22.06 11.72 16.84
C LYS A 302 21.94 12.89 15.86
N LYS A 303 20.91 13.70 16.02
CA LYS A 303 20.69 14.93 15.23
C LYS A 303 21.96 15.80 15.27
N GLY A 304 22.39 16.30 14.11
CA GLY A 304 23.60 17.13 13.99
C GLY A 304 24.91 16.35 13.87
N PHE A 305 24.92 15.03 14.04
CA PHE A 305 26.15 14.23 13.98
C PHE A 305 26.77 14.24 12.58
N VAL A 306 25.95 14.03 11.54
CA VAL A 306 26.42 14.00 10.14
C VAL A 306 26.86 15.39 9.72
N GLU A 307 26.07 16.42 10.02
CA GLU A 307 26.36 17.81 9.70
C GLU A 307 27.66 18.25 10.34
N LYS A 308 27.89 17.89 11.61
CA LYS A 308 29.14 18.15 12.32
C LYS A 308 30.33 17.46 11.65
N LEU A 309 30.23 16.16 11.33
CA LEU A 309 31.29 15.41 10.65
C LEU A 309 31.64 16.00 9.29
N VAL A 310 30.62 16.37 8.50
CA VAL A 310 30.81 17.00 7.19
C VAL A 310 31.47 18.37 7.34
N ALA A 311 31.01 19.20 8.29
CA ALA A 311 31.60 20.51 8.55
C ALA A 311 33.06 20.40 9.00
N GLU A 312 33.39 19.44 9.86
CA GLU A 312 34.77 19.17 10.29
C GLU A 312 35.66 18.75 9.12
N LYS A 313 35.17 17.86 8.25
CA LYS A 313 35.94 17.40 7.08
C LYS A 313 36.10 18.45 5.99
N LEU A 314 35.07 19.25 5.72
CA LEU A 314 35.17 20.32 4.72
C LEU A 314 36.08 21.46 5.19
N ARG A 315 36.13 21.76 6.50
CA ARG A 315 37.08 22.74 7.06
C ARG A 315 38.54 22.33 6.86
N THR A 316 38.84 21.04 6.94
CA THR A 316 40.20 20.52 6.72
C THR A 316 40.67 20.52 5.27
N VAL A 317 39.83 20.87 4.30
CA VAL A 317 40.19 20.93 2.87
C VAL A 317 40.52 22.37 2.43
N THR A 318 40.23 23.37 3.26
CA THR A 318 40.46 24.80 2.98
C THR A 318 41.68 25.41 3.70
N GLU A 319 42.44 24.61 4.45
CA GLU A 319 43.76 24.97 5.02
C GLU A 319 44.87 24.15 4.34
#